data_AF-A0A956IU83-F1
#
_entry.id   AF-A0A956IU83-F1
#
_cell.length_a   1.000
_cell.length_b   1.000
_cell.length_c   1.000
_cell.angle_alpha   90.00
_cell.angle_beta   90.00
_cell.angle_gamma   90.00
#
_symmetry.space_group_name_H-M   'P 1'
#
loop_
_entity.id
_entity.type
_entity.pdbx_description
1 polymer ?
#
loop_
_entity_poly.entity_id
_entity_poly.type
_entity_poly.pdbx_seq_one_letter_code
_entity_poly.pdbx_strand_id
1 'polypeptide(L)'
;MRGRLIFPFLAELFRLDTAGTASVDPDGPGPLVSGYDPDFKEPVVVDTDDDGIGERVRFEHPAVRVPCQVEPKTFEELRMFAAGNSPRSRVELVFHFRDLERLTLVDATSGEALIRPGDRLGALYDKEGALVQTVRTPPGLYVTETRPIGFGLHRQRPSRNLLLVAFEDRQLATGRAA
;
A
#
# COMPACT_ATOMS: atom_id res chain seq x y z
N MET A 1 -3.45 -25.88 -13.74
CA MET A 1 -2.73 -25.50 -12.50
C MET A 1 -2.45 -23.99 -12.58
N ARG A 2 -2.83 -23.19 -11.58
CA ARG A 2 -2.45 -21.75 -11.52
C ARG A 2 -0.93 -21.65 -11.21
N GLY A 3 -0.30 -20.52 -11.56
CA GLY A 3 1.13 -20.32 -11.26
C GLY A 3 1.42 -20.32 -9.75
N ARG A 4 2.70 -20.22 -9.36
CA ARG A 4 3.10 -20.06 -7.96
C ARG A 4 4.17 -18.98 -7.84
N LEU A 5 4.23 -18.31 -6.70
CA LEU A 5 5.37 -17.46 -6.35
C LEU A 5 6.62 -18.34 -6.25
N ILE A 6 7.76 -17.85 -6.74
CA ILE A 6 8.99 -18.64 -6.83
C ILE A 6 9.80 -18.50 -5.54
N PHE A 7 9.86 -17.28 -4.98
CA PHE A 7 10.51 -16.97 -3.71
C PHE A 7 9.59 -16.07 -2.86
N PRO A 8 8.67 -16.66 -2.08
CA PRO A 8 7.67 -15.88 -1.35
C PRO A 8 8.28 -15.21 -0.10
N PHE A 9 7.91 -13.95 0.09
CA PHE A 9 7.99 -13.17 1.31
C PHE A 9 6.58 -12.88 1.83
N LEU A 10 6.47 -12.31 3.02
CA LEU A 10 5.22 -11.76 3.53
C LEU A 10 5.34 -10.23 3.59
N ALA A 11 4.49 -9.53 2.83
CA ALA A 11 4.35 -8.09 2.92
C ALA A 11 3.27 -7.74 3.94
N GLU A 12 3.61 -6.89 4.90
CA GLU A 12 2.65 -6.32 5.84
C GLU A 12 2.05 -5.05 5.25
N LEU A 13 0.75 -5.12 4.92
CA LEU A 13 0.01 -4.07 4.28
C LEU A 13 -1.01 -3.45 5.23
N PHE A 14 -1.05 -2.13 5.24
CA PHE A 14 -2.05 -1.33 5.93
C PHE A 14 -2.97 -0.72 4.87
N ARG A 15 -4.21 -1.17 4.83
CA ARG A 15 -5.19 -0.65 3.87
C ARG A 15 -5.76 0.66 4.37
N LEU A 16 -5.87 1.65 3.48
CA LEU A 16 -6.50 2.92 3.81
C LEU A 16 -7.99 2.70 4.11
N ASP A 17 -8.42 3.09 5.30
CA ASP A 17 -9.84 3.12 5.65
C ASP A 17 -10.42 4.48 5.23
N THR A 18 -10.93 4.54 4.00
CA THR A 18 -11.52 5.77 3.46
C THR A 18 -12.78 6.19 4.20
N ALA A 19 -13.55 5.23 4.73
CA ALA A 19 -14.79 5.52 5.45
C ALA A 19 -14.50 6.04 6.87
N GLY A 20 -13.55 5.42 7.57
CA GLY A 20 -13.04 5.88 8.86
C GLY A 20 -12.28 7.21 8.77
N THR A 21 -11.59 7.46 7.66
CA THR A 21 -10.94 8.76 7.41
C THR A 21 -11.97 9.86 7.12
N ALA A 22 -13.07 9.55 6.42
CA ALA A 22 -14.12 10.51 6.11
C ALA A 22 -15.07 10.80 7.30
N SER A 23 -15.22 9.87 8.24
CA SER A 23 -16.14 10.02 9.37
C SER A 23 -15.59 10.85 10.53
N VAL A 24 -14.30 11.20 10.48
CA VAL A 24 -13.68 12.07 11.46
C VAL A 24 -13.80 13.50 10.97
N ASP A 25 -14.47 14.31 11.78
CA ASP A 25 -14.40 15.76 11.75
C ASP A 25 -12.97 16.15 12.19
N PRO A 26 -12.12 16.60 11.25
CA PRO A 26 -10.71 16.73 11.50
C PRO A 26 -10.38 18.04 12.24
N ASP A 27 -11.28 19.02 12.28
CA ASP A 27 -11.08 20.34 12.91
C ASP A 27 -12.09 20.68 14.03
N GLY A 28 -13.05 19.79 14.33
CA GLY A 28 -13.99 19.94 15.44
C GLY A 28 -15.03 21.04 15.16
N PRO A 29 -15.02 22.20 15.83
CA PRO A 29 -15.96 23.29 15.52
C PRO A 29 -15.59 24.11 14.27
N GLY A 30 -14.62 23.66 13.47
CA GLY A 30 -14.15 24.37 12.27
C GLY A 30 -15.02 24.13 11.02
N PRO A 31 -14.63 24.69 9.86
CA PRO A 31 -15.42 24.59 8.63
C PRO A 31 -15.33 23.21 7.94
N LEU A 32 -14.40 22.34 8.32
CA LEU A 32 -14.19 21.05 7.66
C LEU A 32 -15.10 19.97 8.25
N VAL A 33 -16.13 19.62 7.51
CA VAL A 33 -17.12 18.62 7.95
C VAL A 33 -16.70 17.15 7.69
N SER A 34 -15.52 16.93 7.09
CA SER A 34 -15.00 15.60 6.69
C SER A 34 -13.47 15.61 6.57
N GLY A 35 -12.80 14.59 7.13
CA GLY A 35 -11.36 14.33 6.99
C GLY A 35 -10.93 13.81 5.61
N TYR A 36 -11.86 13.70 4.67
CA TYR A 36 -11.61 13.24 3.30
C TYR A 36 -12.14 14.24 2.27
N ASP A 37 -11.28 14.63 1.33
CA ASP A 37 -11.60 15.48 0.18
C ASP A 37 -12.17 14.61 -0.95
N PRO A 38 -13.47 14.74 -1.30
CA PRO A 38 -14.10 13.91 -2.33
C PRO A 38 -13.68 14.30 -3.76
N ASP A 39 -13.25 15.55 -3.98
CA ASP A 39 -12.86 16.07 -5.29
C ASP A 39 -11.48 15.55 -5.68
N PHE A 40 -10.53 15.59 -4.73
CA PHE A 40 -9.17 15.11 -4.93
C PHE A 40 -8.98 13.64 -4.53
N LYS A 41 -9.94 13.05 -3.81
CA LYS A 41 -9.87 11.69 -3.26
C LYS A 41 -8.67 11.48 -2.34
N GLU A 42 -8.40 12.48 -1.50
CA GLU A 42 -7.26 12.49 -0.58
C GLU A 42 -7.68 12.86 0.84
N PRO A 43 -6.94 12.42 1.88
CA PRO A 43 -7.17 12.91 3.24
C PRO A 43 -6.92 14.42 3.36
N VAL A 44 -7.80 15.09 4.10
CA VAL A 44 -7.65 16.50 4.46
C VAL A 44 -6.48 16.65 5.44
N VAL A 45 -5.78 17.76 5.32
CA VAL A 45 -4.61 18.10 6.14
C VAL A 45 -5.09 19.05 7.22
N VAL A 46 -4.90 18.71 8.50
CA VAL A 46 -5.23 19.57 9.64
C VAL A 46 -4.02 19.67 10.54
N ASP A 47 -3.66 20.89 10.88
CA ASP A 47 -2.62 21.16 11.86
C ASP A 47 -3.14 20.81 13.26
N THR A 48 -2.80 19.61 13.74
CA THR A 48 -3.30 19.07 15.01
C THR A 48 -2.46 19.48 16.22
N ASP A 49 -1.26 20.05 16.02
CA ASP A 49 -0.36 20.51 17.08
C ASP A 49 -0.07 22.03 17.07
N ASP A 50 -0.74 22.78 16.19
CA ASP A 50 -0.67 24.25 16.03
C ASP A 50 0.75 24.73 15.68
N ASP A 51 1.52 23.90 14.96
CA ASP A 51 2.89 24.18 14.54
C ASP A 51 2.98 24.88 13.16
N GLY A 52 1.84 25.05 12.50
CA GLY A 52 1.68 25.60 11.15
C GLY A 52 1.78 24.58 10.03
N ILE A 53 1.88 23.28 10.34
CA ILE A 53 2.02 22.16 9.41
C ILE A 53 0.76 21.30 9.49
N GLY A 54 0.03 21.20 8.37
CA GLY A 54 -1.10 20.28 8.31
C GLY A 54 -0.63 18.82 8.46
N GLU A 55 -1.19 18.10 9.42
CA GLU A 55 -1.11 16.65 9.57
C GLU A 55 -2.31 15.99 8.89
N ARG A 56 -2.08 15.00 8.02
CA ARG A 56 -3.20 14.28 7.39
C ARG A 56 -3.80 13.30 8.39
N VAL A 57 -5.06 13.51 8.76
CA VAL A 57 -5.85 12.52 9.50
C VAL A 57 -6.04 11.30 8.59
N ARG A 58 -5.38 10.20 8.91
CA ARG A 58 -5.42 8.96 8.10
C ARG A 58 -5.69 7.77 9.00
N PHE A 59 -6.78 7.08 8.74
CA PHE A 59 -7.09 5.82 9.40
C PHE A 59 -6.75 4.64 8.49
N GLU A 60 -6.14 3.61 9.07
CA GLU A 60 -5.76 2.39 8.38
C GLU A 60 -6.44 1.20 9.04
N HIS A 61 -6.86 0.24 8.24
CA HIS A 61 -7.28 -1.06 8.74
C HIS A 61 -6.11 -1.80 9.41
N PRO A 62 -6.39 -2.78 10.29
CA PRO A 62 -5.36 -3.64 10.86
C PRO A 62 -4.45 -4.25 9.79
N ALA A 63 -3.17 -4.36 10.12
CA ALA A 63 -2.18 -4.86 9.19
C ALA A 63 -2.50 -6.29 8.72
N VAL A 64 -2.37 -6.53 7.42
CA VAL A 64 -2.55 -7.85 6.82
C VAL A 64 -1.23 -8.30 6.22
N ARG A 65 -0.78 -9.51 6.58
CA ARG A 65 0.41 -10.13 5.99
C ARG A 65 0.02 -10.92 4.74
N VAL A 66 0.53 -10.49 3.59
CA VAL A 66 0.16 -11.02 2.29
C VAL A 66 1.39 -11.66 1.63
N PRO A 67 1.31 -12.92 1.18
CA PRO A 67 2.37 -13.54 0.40
C PRO A 67 2.67 -12.75 -0.88
N CYS A 68 3.94 -12.36 -1.04
CA CYS A 68 4.42 -11.60 -2.18
C CYS A 68 5.74 -12.14 -2.70
N GLN A 69 6.12 -11.75 -3.91
CA GLN A 69 7.47 -11.90 -4.43
C GLN A 69 8.03 -10.50 -4.68
N VAL A 70 9.22 -10.23 -4.17
CA VAL A 70 9.94 -8.97 -4.45
C VAL A 70 10.51 -9.06 -5.87
N GLU A 71 10.26 -8.06 -6.71
CA GLU A 71 10.85 -8.04 -8.05
C GLU A 71 12.39 -7.90 -7.97
N PRO A 72 13.17 -8.66 -8.77
CA PRO A 72 14.62 -8.76 -8.61
C PRO A 72 15.38 -7.44 -8.70
N LYS A 73 14.95 -6.52 -9.57
CA LYS A 73 15.56 -5.17 -9.67
C LYS A 73 15.45 -4.40 -8.36
N THR A 74 14.29 -4.49 -7.72
CA THR A 74 14.04 -3.91 -6.40
C THR A 74 14.87 -4.61 -5.33
N PHE A 75 14.99 -5.94 -5.40
CA PHE A 75 15.73 -6.72 -4.40
C PHE A 75 17.24 -6.43 -4.38
N GLU A 76 17.85 -6.24 -5.56
CA GLU A 76 19.26 -5.86 -5.67
C GLU A 76 19.51 -4.46 -5.11
N GLU A 77 18.63 -3.50 -5.42
CA GLU A 77 18.64 -2.17 -4.83
C GLU A 77 18.48 -2.23 -3.29
N LEU A 78 17.49 -2.97 -2.78
CA LEU A 78 17.25 -3.16 -1.35
C LEU A 78 18.46 -3.77 -0.62
N ARG A 79 19.18 -4.73 -1.24
CA ARG A 79 20.42 -5.30 -0.70
C ARG A 79 21.56 -4.27 -0.62
N MET A 80 21.62 -3.33 -1.55
CA MET A 80 22.59 -2.23 -1.50
C MET A 80 22.23 -1.19 -0.42
N PHE A 81 20.96 -1.07 -0.05
CA PHE A 81 20.46 -0.09 0.93
C PHE A 81 20.46 -0.55 2.40
N ALA A 82 20.95 -1.76 2.71
CA ALA A 82 21.14 -2.23 4.09
C ALA A 82 22.04 -1.30 4.95
N ALA A 83 22.70 -0.31 4.34
CA ALA A 83 23.54 0.71 4.98
C ALA A 83 22.83 2.06 5.29
N GLY A 84 21.50 2.15 5.18
CA GLY A 84 20.75 3.26 5.77
C GLY A 84 20.81 4.59 5.01
N ASN A 85 20.10 4.65 3.89
CA ASN A 85 19.34 5.81 3.38
C ASN A 85 19.03 5.51 1.92
N SER A 86 17.76 5.59 1.53
CA SER A 86 17.38 5.57 0.12
C SER A 86 16.41 6.71 -0.19
N PRO A 87 16.91 7.82 -0.74
CA PRO A 87 16.07 8.82 -1.37
C PRO A 87 15.57 8.24 -2.71
N ARG A 88 14.24 8.06 -2.83
CA ARG A 88 13.50 7.44 -3.96
C ARG A 88 13.39 5.91 -3.93
N SER A 89 12.87 5.38 -2.83
CA SER A 89 12.59 3.95 -2.66
C SER A 89 11.32 3.53 -3.42
N ARG A 90 11.44 3.19 -4.71
CA ARG A 90 10.37 2.43 -5.40
C ARG A 90 10.56 0.96 -5.12
N VAL A 91 9.52 0.28 -4.65
CA VAL A 91 9.51 -1.16 -4.38
C VAL A 91 8.38 -1.80 -5.17
N GLU A 92 8.70 -2.79 -5.99
CA GLU A 92 7.69 -3.56 -6.72
C GLU A 92 7.51 -4.95 -6.13
N LEU A 93 6.27 -5.26 -5.76
CA LEU A 93 5.87 -6.54 -5.21
C LEU A 93 4.85 -7.22 -6.12
N VAL A 94 5.03 -8.52 -6.34
CA VAL A 94 4.09 -9.36 -7.07
C VAL A 94 3.29 -10.22 -6.10
N PHE A 95 1.98 -10.10 -6.16
CA PHE A 95 1.03 -10.90 -5.40
C PHE A 95 0.35 -11.93 -6.30
N HIS A 96 0.01 -13.08 -5.74
CA HIS A 96 -0.77 -14.08 -6.46
C HIS A 96 -2.25 -13.93 -6.12
N PHE A 97 -3.14 -13.88 -7.12
CA PHE A 97 -4.58 -13.69 -6.91
C PHE A 97 -5.19 -14.76 -5.99
N ARG A 98 -4.70 -16.00 -6.05
CA ARG A 98 -5.10 -17.07 -5.11
C ARG A 98 -4.92 -16.70 -3.64
N ASP A 99 -3.83 -16.03 -3.29
CA ASP A 99 -3.55 -15.67 -1.90
C ASP A 99 -4.33 -14.42 -1.51
N LEU A 100 -4.54 -13.49 -2.44
CA LEU A 100 -5.47 -12.37 -2.25
C LEU A 100 -6.92 -12.86 -2.02
N GLU A 101 -7.40 -13.81 -2.82
CA GLU A 101 -8.72 -14.45 -2.67
C GLU A 101 -8.87 -15.09 -1.27
N ARG A 102 -7.85 -15.83 -0.82
CA ARG A 102 -7.81 -16.47 0.51
C ARG A 102 -7.86 -15.47 1.66
N LEU A 103 -7.22 -14.33 1.49
CA LEU A 103 -7.18 -13.26 2.47
C LEU A 103 -8.34 -12.28 2.33
N THR A 104 -9.34 -12.58 1.49
CA THR A 104 -10.49 -11.70 1.22
C THR A 104 -10.09 -10.30 0.72
N LEU A 105 -8.94 -10.22 0.02
CA LEU A 105 -8.39 -9.03 -0.61
C LEU A 105 -8.76 -8.93 -2.09
N VAL A 106 -9.86 -9.56 -2.50
CA VAL A 106 -10.43 -9.48 -3.83
C VAL A 106 -11.92 -9.21 -3.67
N ASP A 107 -12.43 -8.23 -4.41
CA ASP A 107 -13.85 -7.93 -4.45
C ASP A 107 -14.62 -9.10 -5.05
N ALA A 108 -15.62 -9.60 -4.32
CA ALA A 108 -16.36 -10.81 -4.71
C ALA A 108 -17.21 -10.61 -5.98
N THR A 109 -17.57 -9.37 -6.30
CA THR A 109 -18.47 -9.04 -7.42
C THR A 109 -17.70 -8.78 -8.71
N SER A 110 -16.67 -7.94 -8.64
CA SER A 110 -15.86 -7.48 -9.78
C SER A 110 -14.61 -8.34 -10.02
N GLY A 111 -14.15 -9.08 -9.02
CA GLY A 111 -12.89 -9.83 -9.09
C GLY A 111 -11.65 -8.93 -9.13
N GLU A 112 -11.78 -7.67 -8.72
CA GLU A 112 -10.66 -6.73 -8.60
C GLU A 112 -9.93 -6.88 -7.27
N ALA A 113 -8.62 -6.61 -7.26
CA ALA A 113 -7.86 -6.61 -6.02
C ALA A 113 -8.29 -5.42 -5.15
N LEU A 114 -8.37 -5.64 -3.84
CA LEU A 114 -8.68 -4.62 -2.84
C LEU A 114 -7.43 -3.88 -2.35
N ILE A 115 -6.25 -4.23 -2.86
CA ILE A 115 -5.04 -3.42 -2.70
C ILE A 115 -5.18 -2.24 -3.66
N ARG A 116 -5.12 -1.01 -3.13
CA ARG A 116 -5.43 0.22 -3.88
C ARG A 116 -4.35 1.28 -3.68
N PRO A 117 -4.24 2.26 -4.59
CA PRO A 117 -3.42 3.45 -4.37
C PRO A 117 -3.73 4.09 -3.03
N GLY A 118 -2.67 4.42 -2.28
CA GLY A 118 -2.76 4.93 -0.92
C GLY A 118 -2.66 3.86 0.17
N ASP A 119 -2.73 2.56 -0.11
CA ASP A 119 -2.38 1.53 0.89
C ASP A 119 -0.88 1.62 1.24
N ARG A 120 -0.50 1.28 2.47
CA ARG A 120 0.86 1.46 2.97
C ARG A 120 1.57 0.12 3.20
N LEU A 121 2.85 0.05 2.84
CA LEU A 121 3.74 -1.05 3.18
C LEU A 121 4.40 -0.76 4.54
N GLY A 122 4.25 -1.66 5.50
CA GLY A 122 4.86 -1.55 6.83
C GLY A 122 6.17 -2.30 6.97
N ALA A 123 6.22 -3.54 6.51
CA ALA A 123 7.39 -4.39 6.63
C ALA A 123 7.37 -5.55 5.63
N LEU A 124 8.55 -6.11 5.39
CA LEU A 124 8.76 -7.39 4.73
C LEU A 124 9.25 -8.41 5.75
N TYR A 125 8.65 -9.59 5.72
CA TYR A 125 9.05 -10.74 6.50
C TYR A 125 9.41 -11.89 5.56
N ASP A 126 10.23 -12.82 6.02
CA ASP A 126 10.42 -14.09 5.34
C ASP A 126 9.16 -14.99 5.46
N LYS A 127 9.20 -16.15 4.82
CA LYS A 127 8.07 -17.10 4.85
C LYS A 127 7.85 -17.71 6.25
N GLU A 128 8.87 -17.71 7.11
CA GLU A 128 8.80 -18.12 8.51
C GLU A 128 8.23 -17.03 9.42
N GLY A 129 8.11 -15.80 8.93
CA GLY A 129 7.60 -14.64 9.65
C GLY A 129 8.67 -13.84 10.40
N ALA A 130 9.95 -14.09 10.17
CA ALA A 130 11.02 -13.26 10.70
C ALA A 130 11.11 -11.94 9.92
N LEU A 131 11.34 -10.84 10.65
CA LEU A 131 11.45 -9.50 10.05
C LEU A 131 12.70 -9.43 9.15
N VAL A 132 12.48 -9.13 7.88
CA VAL A 132 13.55 -8.90 6.89
C VAL A 132 13.83 -7.40 6.78
N GLN A 133 12.78 -6.59 6.66
CA GLN A 133 12.91 -5.15 6.50
C GLN A 133 11.70 -4.42 7.09
N THR A 134 11.95 -3.37 7.88
CA THR A 134 10.91 -2.43 8.30
C THR A 134 10.91 -1.21 7.38
N VAL A 135 9.72 -0.68 7.07
CA VAL A 135 9.55 0.58 6.36
C VAL A 135 9.34 1.68 7.39
N ARG A 136 10.23 2.68 7.40
CA ARG A 136 10.10 3.84 8.29
C ARG A 136 8.98 4.76 7.81
N THR A 137 8.12 5.19 8.73
CA THR A 137 7.08 6.18 8.49
C THR A 137 7.20 7.27 9.56
N PRO A 138 7.38 8.55 9.20
CA PRO A 138 7.53 9.12 7.85
C PRO A 138 8.92 8.85 7.20
N PRO A 139 9.04 8.88 5.85
CA PRO A 139 8.01 9.24 4.88
C PRO A 139 7.02 8.10 4.53
N GLY A 140 7.40 6.84 4.74
CA GLY A 140 6.57 5.66 4.42
C GLY A 140 6.62 5.26 2.94
N LEU A 141 6.12 4.06 2.63
CA LEU A 141 5.96 3.57 1.27
C LEU A 141 4.49 3.26 0.98
N TYR A 142 3.95 3.88 -0.06
CA TYR A 142 2.53 3.76 -0.39
C TYR A 142 2.35 3.20 -1.78
N VAL A 143 1.30 2.42 -1.97
CA VAL A 143 0.87 1.96 -3.28
C VAL A 143 0.59 3.16 -4.17
N THR A 144 1.28 3.23 -5.29
CA THR A 144 1.03 4.22 -6.35
C THR A 144 0.38 3.58 -7.57
N GLU A 145 0.68 2.31 -7.83
CA GLU A 145 0.13 1.58 -8.96
C GLU A 145 -0.19 0.12 -8.61
N THR A 146 -1.34 -0.34 -9.10
CA THR A 146 -1.78 -1.74 -9.01
C THR A 146 -2.17 -2.25 -10.39
N ARG A 147 -1.43 -3.23 -10.91
CA ARG A 147 -1.61 -3.74 -12.28
C ARG A 147 -1.78 -5.26 -12.30
N PRO A 148 -2.91 -5.81 -12.75
CA PRO A 148 -3.03 -7.23 -13.02
C PRO A 148 -2.06 -7.64 -14.12
N ILE A 149 -1.24 -8.65 -13.85
CA ILE A 149 -0.28 -9.20 -14.81
C ILE A 149 -0.46 -10.71 -14.95
N GLY A 150 0.04 -11.28 -16.05
CA GLY A 150 -0.01 -12.72 -16.29
C GLY A 150 -1.43 -13.25 -16.47
N PHE A 151 -2.14 -12.77 -17.49
CA PHE A 151 -3.49 -13.23 -17.86
C PHE A 151 -3.56 -14.68 -18.36
N GLY A 152 -2.41 -15.32 -18.61
CA GLY A 152 -2.35 -16.69 -19.10
C GLY A 152 -3.12 -16.89 -20.40
N LEU A 153 -2.96 -15.97 -21.37
CA LEU A 153 -3.71 -15.94 -22.64
C LEU A 153 -3.58 -17.24 -23.46
N HIS A 154 -2.58 -18.07 -23.18
CA HIS A 154 -2.37 -19.39 -23.79
C HIS A 154 -3.17 -20.52 -23.11
N ARG A 155 -3.95 -20.24 -22.05
CA ARG A 155 -4.77 -21.23 -21.34
C ARG A 155 -6.18 -21.29 -21.94
N GLN A 156 -6.79 -22.48 -21.92
CA GLN A 156 -8.20 -22.68 -22.29
C GLN A 156 -9.18 -21.76 -21.54
N ARG A 157 -8.82 -21.30 -20.33
CA ARG A 157 -9.52 -20.24 -19.61
C ARG A 157 -8.51 -19.22 -19.10
N PRO A 158 -8.32 -18.09 -19.81
CA PRO A 158 -7.50 -16.99 -19.33
C PRO A 158 -7.96 -16.56 -17.95
N SER A 159 -7.02 -16.30 -17.04
CA SER A 159 -7.33 -15.86 -15.68
C SER A 159 -6.23 -14.93 -15.18
N ARG A 160 -6.64 -13.87 -14.47
CA ARG A 160 -5.71 -13.01 -13.72
C ARG A 160 -4.97 -13.87 -12.72
N ASN A 161 -3.66 -14.05 -12.92
CA ASN A 161 -2.89 -14.94 -12.08
C ASN A 161 -2.05 -14.17 -11.05
N LEU A 162 -1.57 -12.98 -11.43
CA LEU A 162 -0.64 -12.18 -10.66
C LEU A 162 -1.10 -10.70 -10.63
N LEU A 163 -0.72 -10.00 -9.57
CA LEU A 163 -0.91 -8.56 -9.40
C LEU A 163 0.44 -7.95 -9.10
N LEU A 164 0.92 -7.04 -9.95
CA LEU A 164 2.09 -6.22 -9.68
C LEU A 164 1.62 -4.96 -8.95
N VAL A 165 2.29 -4.63 -7.84
CA VAL A 165 1.99 -3.45 -7.05
C VAL A 165 3.29 -2.67 -6.86
N ALA A 166 3.28 -1.41 -7.28
CA ALA A 166 4.38 -0.49 -7.07
C ALA A 166 4.10 0.33 -5.81
N PHE A 167 5.10 0.37 -4.93
CA PHE A 167 5.14 1.20 -3.75
C PHE A 167 6.20 2.27 -3.95
N GLU A 168 5.89 3.52 -3.65
CA GLU A 168 6.85 4.61 -3.72
C GLU A 168 6.78 5.46 -2.46
N ASP A 169 7.91 6.09 -2.16
CA ASP A 169 7.95 7.21 -1.24
C ASP A 169 7.11 8.34 -1.85
N ARG A 170 5.92 8.54 -1.29
CA ARG A 170 5.13 9.70 -1.64
C ARG A 170 5.69 10.84 -0.82
N GLN A 171 6.48 11.71 -1.46
CA GLN A 171 6.76 13.04 -0.91
C GLN A 171 5.41 13.66 -0.54
N LEU A 172 5.16 13.69 0.77
CA LEU A 172 3.98 14.28 1.35
C LEU A 172 3.95 15.72 0.84
N ALA A 173 2.89 16.10 0.13
CA ALA A 173 2.66 17.50 -0.15
C ALA A 173 2.42 18.16 1.22
N THR A 174 3.44 18.82 1.75
CA THR A 174 3.31 19.76 2.85
C THR A 174 2.48 20.92 2.33
N GLY A 175 1.16 20.82 2.47
CA GLY A 175 0.27 21.96 2.33
C GLY A 175 0.45 22.83 3.57
N ARG A 176 0.77 24.12 3.38
CA ARG A 176 0.56 25.10 4.45
C ARG A 176 -0.92 25.07 4.79
N ALA A 177 -1.26 24.88 6.06
CA ALA A 177 -2.59 25.24 6.54
C ALA A 177 -2.80 26.74 6.22
N ALA A 178 -3.94 27.07 5.61
CA ALA A 178 -4.29 28.43 5.25
C ALA A 178 -5.05 29.11 6.39
#